data_AF-A0A0F9JHT0-F1
#
_entry.id   AF-A0A0F9JHT0-F1
#
_cell.length_a   1.000
_cell.length_b   1.000
_cell.length_c   1.000
_cell.angle_alpha   90.00
_cell.angle_beta   90.00
_cell.angle_gamma   90.00
#
_symmetry.space_group_name_H-M   'P 1'
#
loop_
_entity.id
_entity.type
_entity.pdbx_description
1 polymer ?
#
loop_
_entity_poly.entity_id
_entity_poly.type
_entity_poly.pdbx_seq_one_letter_code
_entity_poly.pdbx_strand_id
1 'polypeptide(L)'
;MGNIEASNRESAVGILTGHNLFVLSLEPIVETKWYDHILSIFKSVKGTDMMIFTRQLATLIASQVPLSDSLNNLYRQTPSPIL
;
A
#
# COMPACT_ATOMS: atom_id res chain seq x y z
N MET A 1 -8.32 4.52 20.73
CA MET A 1 -7.86 5.50 19.72
C MET A 1 -8.64 6.77 19.97
N GLY A 2 -7.95 7.85 20.32
CA GLY A 2 -8.59 9.13 20.66
C GLY A 2 -8.38 10.12 19.53
N ASN A 3 -9.45 10.82 19.16
CA ASN A 3 -9.41 11.87 18.15
C ASN A 3 -9.58 13.22 18.86
N ILE A 4 -8.83 14.23 18.42
CA ILE A 4 -8.99 15.60 18.90
C ILE A 4 -9.12 16.56 17.70
N GLU A 5 -9.92 17.59 17.87
CA GLU A 5 -10.07 18.64 16.86
C GLU A 5 -9.08 19.77 17.16
N ALA A 6 -8.30 20.16 16.15
CA ALA A 6 -7.32 21.24 16.27
C ALA A 6 -7.13 21.93 14.91
N SER A 7 -6.84 23.23 14.93
CA SER A 7 -6.61 24.03 13.72
C SER A 7 -5.31 23.66 12.99
N ASN A 8 -4.33 23.12 13.71
CA ASN A 8 -3.06 22.62 13.19
C ASN A 8 -2.43 21.62 14.17
N ARG A 9 -1.34 20.98 13.72
CA ARG A 9 -0.63 19.95 14.49
C ARG A 9 -0.08 20.49 15.81
N GLU A 10 0.41 21.72 15.81
CA GLU A 10 1.00 22.38 16.97
C GLU A 10 -0.05 22.60 18.07
N SER A 11 -1.25 23.02 17.69
CA SER A 11 -2.38 23.18 18.59
C SER A 11 -2.85 21.83 19.14
N ALA A 12 -2.84 20.78 18.32
CA ALA A 12 -3.17 19.42 18.75
C ALA A 12 -2.19 18.89 19.82
N VAL A 13 -0.89 19.10 19.61
CA VAL A 13 0.15 18.75 20.60
C VAL A 13 -0.03 19.54 21.89
N GLY A 14 -0.36 20.84 21.80
CA GLY A 14 -0.62 21.69 22.95
C GLY A 14 -1.79 21.18 23.81
N ILE A 15 -2.89 20.80 23.17
CA ILE A 15 -4.07 20.21 23.85
C ILE A 15 -3.66 18.91 24.56
N LEU A 16 -3.03 17.97 23.86
CA LEU A 16 -2.65 16.67 24.42
C LEU A 16 -1.67 16.81 25.60
N THR A 17 -0.67 17.69 25.46
CA THR A 17 0.31 17.96 26.52
C THR A 17 -0.34 18.65 27.72
N GLY A 18 -1.29 19.57 27.48
CA GLY A 18 -2.09 20.23 28.53
C GLY A 18 -2.96 19.26 29.33
N HIS A 19 -3.34 18.13 28.73
CA HIS A 19 -4.01 17.02 29.40
C HIS A 19 -3.04 16.01 30.05
N ASN A 20 -1.77 16.38 30.24
CA ASN A 20 -0.71 15.52 30.80
C ASN A 20 -0.47 14.23 30.00
N LEU A 21 -0.78 14.21 28.71
CA LEU A 21 -0.53 13.07 27.83
C LEU A 21 0.82 13.23 27.13
N PHE A 22 1.60 12.14 27.08
CA PHE A 22 2.79 12.06 26.24
C PHE A 22 2.39 11.63 24.82
N VAL A 23 2.65 12.50 23.84
CA VAL A 23 2.35 12.24 22.43
C VAL A 23 3.41 11.31 21.84
N LEU A 24 3.06 10.03 21.67
CA LEU A 24 3.94 9.04 21.03
C LEU A 24 3.83 9.05 19.50
N SER A 25 2.63 9.32 18.99
CA SER A 25 2.33 9.42 17.56
C SER A 25 1.10 10.30 17.37
N LEU A 26 1.12 11.16 16.36
CA LEU A 26 0.04 12.06 16.00
C LEU A 26 -0.04 12.14 14.48
N GLU A 27 -1.16 11.69 13.93
CA GLU A 27 -1.44 11.69 12.50
C GLU A 27 -2.73 12.49 12.25
N PRO A 28 -2.77 13.39 11.25
CA PRO A 28 -4.02 14.02 10.84
C PRO A 28 -5.01 12.96 10.37
N ILE A 29 -6.26 13.09 10.79
CA ILE A 29 -7.35 12.29 10.24
C ILE A 29 -7.66 12.90 8.88
N VAL A 30 -7.02 12.36 7.84
CA VAL A 30 -7.42 12.62 6.47
C VAL A 30 -8.72 11.86 6.27
N GLU A 31 -9.85 12.57 6.16
CA GLU A 31 -11.08 11.96 5.67
C GLU A 31 -10.78 11.40 4.28
N THR A 32 -10.64 10.09 4.17
CA THR A 32 -10.54 9.39 2.90
C THR A 32 -11.78 9.78 2.10
N LYS A 33 -11.61 10.57 1.04
CA LYS A 33 -12.76 11.08 0.32
C LYS A 33 -13.41 9.92 -0.41
N TRP A 34 -14.72 9.94 -0.58
CA TRP A 34 -15.47 8.84 -1.23
C TRP A 34 -14.91 8.43 -2.61
N TYR A 35 -14.29 9.37 -3.32
CA TYR A 35 -13.62 9.11 -4.59
C TYR A 35 -12.27 8.38 -4.46
N ASP A 36 -11.57 8.47 -3.33
CA ASP A 36 -10.32 7.73 -3.09
C ASP A 36 -10.60 6.22 -3.02
N HIS A 37 -11.77 5.83 -2.52
CA HIS A 37 -12.22 4.44 -2.51
C HIS A 37 -12.52 3.93 -3.93
N ILE A 38 -13.14 4.77 -4.78
CA ILE A 38 -13.40 4.44 -6.19
C ILE A 38 -12.08 4.28 -6.94
N LEU A 39 -11.13 5.21 -6.77
CA LEU A 39 -9.80 5.12 -7.38
C LEU A 39 -9.02 3.88 -6.90
N SER A 40 -9.19 3.47 -5.65
CA SER A 40 -8.58 2.24 -5.12
C SER A 40 -9.09 0.97 -5.81
N ILE A 41 -10.37 0.92 -6.21
CA ILE A 41 -10.93 -0.21 -6.95
C ILE A 41 -10.30 -0.30 -8.35
N PHE A 42 -10.04 0.84 -8.99
CA PHE A 42 -9.36 0.89 -10.28
C PHE A 42 -7.85 0.57 -10.22
N LYS A 43 -7.22 0.66 -9.04
CA LYS A 43 -5.82 0.27 -8.82
C LYS A 43 -5.63 -1.23 -8.59
N SER A 44 -6.70 -2.03 -8.58
CA SER A 44 -6.58 -3.48 -8.39
C SER A 44 -6.09 -4.17 -9.66
N VAL A 45 -5.13 -5.09 -9.50
CA VAL A 45 -4.65 -5.96 -10.60
C VAL A 45 -5.80 -6.83 -11.09
N LYS A 46 -5.98 -6.93 -12.41
CA LYS A 46 -7.04 -7.75 -12.99
C LYS A 46 -6.80 -9.22 -12.62
N GLY A 47 -7.86 -9.95 -12.26
CA GLY A 47 -7.76 -11.37 -11.90
C GLY A 47 -7.11 -12.23 -13.00
N THR A 48 -7.31 -11.86 -14.28
CA THR A 48 -6.66 -12.51 -15.42
C THR A 48 -5.14 -12.33 -15.40
N ASP A 49 -4.64 -11.15 -15.03
CA ASP A 49 -3.20 -10.87 -14.99
C ASP A 49 -2.56 -11.66 -13.84
N MET A 50 -3.25 -11.79 -12.70
CA MET A 50 -2.84 -12.65 -11.59
C MET A 50 -2.77 -14.13 -11.99
N MET A 51 -3.76 -14.61 -12.75
CA MET A 51 -3.77 -15.98 -13.28
C MET A 51 -2.60 -16.25 -14.25
N ILE A 52 -2.31 -15.30 -15.14
CA ILE A 52 -1.18 -15.42 -16.09
C ILE A 52 0.14 -15.41 -15.32
N PHE A 53 0.31 -14.49 -14.38
CA PHE A 53 1.49 -14.39 -13.52
C PHE A 53 1.75 -15.69 -12.74
N THR A 54 0.73 -16.21 -12.05
CA THR A 54 0.85 -17.43 -11.24
C THR A 54 1.18 -18.66 -12.09
N ARG A 55 0.61 -18.78 -13.30
CA ARG A 55 0.97 -19.85 -14.24
C ARG A 55 2.42 -19.75 -14.71
N GLN A 56 2.89 -18.56 -15.06
CA GLN A 56 4.27 -18.35 -15.49
C GLN A 56 5.26 -18.63 -14.35
N LEU A 57 4.94 -18.19 -13.14
CA LEU A 57 5.73 -18.47 -11.94
C LEU A 57 5.83 -19.97 -11.67
N ALA A 58 4.72 -20.71 -11.75
CA ALA A 58 4.70 -22.15 -11.54
C ALA A 58 5.59 -22.89 -12.55
N THR A 59 5.56 -22.50 -13.83
CA THR A 59 6.44 -23.07 -14.86
C THR A 59 7.91 -22.81 -14.58
N LEU A 60 8.27 -21.60 -14.14
CA LEU A 60 9.64 -21.24 -13.82
C LEU A 60 10.19 -21.96 -12.58
N ILE A 61 9.36 -22.15 -11.56
CA ILE A 61 9.70 -22.97 -10.38
C ILE A 61 9.89 -24.44 -10.79
N ALA A 62 9.03 -24.96 -11.67
CA ALA A 62 9.11 -26.34 -12.15
C ALA A 62 10.36 -26.60 -13.00
N SER A 63 10.92 -25.60 -13.68
CA SER A 63 12.11 -25.76 -14.53
C SER A 63 13.44 -25.76 -13.75
N GLN A 64 13.42 -25.82 -12.41
CA GLN A 64 14.62 -25.74 -11.54
C GLN A 64 15.53 -24.53 -11.85
N VAL A 65 14.96 -23.46 -12.41
CA VAL A 65 15.69 -22.22 -12.66
C VAL A 65 15.89 -21.52 -11.31
N PRO A 66 17.08 -20.95 -11.04
CA PRO A 66 17.30 -20.16 -9.83
C PRO A 66 16.19 -19.09 -9.71
N LEU A 67 15.54 -19.04 -8.54
CA LEU A 67 14.38 -18.16 -8.31
C LEU A 67 14.67 -16.69 -8.67
N SER A 68 15.92 -16.25 -8.48
CA SER A 68 16.42 -14.93 -8.88
C SER A 68 16.27 -14.67 -10.38
N ASP A 69 16.57 -15.66 -11.22
CA ASP A 69 16.55 -15.53 -12.68
C ASP A 69 15.13 -15.61 -13.23
N SER A 70 14.27 -16.39 -12.58
CA SER A 70 12.84 -16.46 -12.85
C SER A 70 12.13 -15.13 -12.59
N LEU A 71 12.41 -14.49 -11.44
CA LEU A 71 11.86 -13.19 -11.08
C LEU A 71 12.35 -12.07 -12.01
N ASN A 72 13.63 -12.11 -12.39
CA ASN A 72 14.22 -11.12 -13.29
C ASN A 72 13.65 -11.22 -14.73
N ASN A 73 13.37 -12.45 -15.20
CA ASN A 73 12.71 -12.67 -16.48
C ASN A 73 11.25 -12.22 -16.47
N LEU A 74 10.50 -12.52 -15.40
CA LEU A 74 9.13 -12.03 -15.21
C LEU A 74 9.07 -10.49 -15.22
N TYR A 75 9.99 -9.83 -14.51
CA TYR A 75 10.10 -8.36 -14.53
C TYR A 75 10.33 -7.81 -15.94
N ARG A 76 11.25 -8.42 -16.72
CA ARG A 76 11.55 -7.99 -18.09
C ARG A 76 10.42 -8.25 -19.09
N GLN A 77 9.63 -9.29 -18.88
CA GLN A 77 8.55 -9.69 -19.79
C GLN A 77 7.20 -9.09 -19.42
N THR A 78 7.10 -8.38 -18.29
CA THR A 78 5.86 -7.71 -17.88
C THR A 78 5.72 -6.39 -18.64
N PRO A 79 4.72 -6.24 -19.52
CA PRO A 79 4.51 -5.02 -20.31
C PRO A 79 3.94 -3.85 -19.47
N SER A 80 3.59 -4.10 -18.22
CA SER A 80 3.09 -3.11 -17.26
C SER A 80 4.19 -2.76 -16.25
N PRO A 81 4.76 -1.54 -16.29
CA PRO A 81 5.78 -1.08 -15.33
C PRO A 81 5.21 -0.74 -13.95
N ILE A 82 3.93 -1.05 -13.69
CA ILE A 82 3.25 -0.81 -12.42
C ILE A 82 3.12 -2.14 -11.66
N LEU A 83 4.22 -2.52 -11.01
CA LEU A 83 4.26 -3.41 -9.85
C LEU A 83 5.08 -2.70 -8.77
#